data_AF-A0A0M0EEW4-F1
#
_entry.id   AF-A0A0M0EEW4-F1
#
_cell.length_a   1.000
_cell.length_b   1.000
_cell.length_c   1.000
_cell.angle_alpha   90.00
_cell.angle_beta   90.00
_cell.angle_gamma   90.00
#
_symmetry.space_group_name_H-M   'P 1'
#
loop_
_entity.id
_entity.type
_entity.pdbx_description
1 polymer ?
#
loop_
_entity_poly.entity_id
_entity_poly.type
_entity_poly.pdbx_seq_one_letter_code
_entity_poly.pdbx_strand_id
1 'polypeptide(L)'
;MTDQTTAPRTLDEIACYHAHVYFDDTATRDTAARLREQIADRFAVRLGRWHEVAVGPHVAPMYQVAFGTDLFAALVPWLMLNHQGLSILIHPGTTNPRRDHMRDSMWIGRPRALLSDRLPEQTSEPDGVGEINTRPDAKAM
;
A
#
# COMPACT_ATOMS: atom_id res chain seq x y z
N MET A 1 -6.03 24.03 4.60
CA MET A 1 -6.72 23.34 5.71
C MET A 1 -5.70 23.09 6.80
N THR A 2 -5.76 23.90 7.85
CA THR A 2 -4.95 23.77 9.06
C THR A 2 -5.49 22.60 9.87
N ASP A 3 -4.65 21.60 10.12
CA ASP A 3 -4.95 20.49 11.02
C ASP A 3 -5.16 21.08 12.43
N GLN A 4 -6.40 21.15 12.89
CA GLN A 4 -6.81 21.81 14.14
C GLN A 4 -6.66 20.90 15.38
N THR A 5 -5.97 19.77 15.25
CA THR A 5 -5.82 18.81 16.35
C THR A 5 -4.49 19.07 17.07
N THR A 6 -4.55 19.68 18.26
CA THR A 6 -3.36 19.99 19.08
C THR A 6 -2.82 18.77 19.82
N ALA A 7 -3.62 17.70 19.92
CA ALA A 7 -3.23 16.44 20.56
C ALA A 7 -2.75 15.42 19.50
N PRO A 8 -1.74 14.58 19.81
CA PRO A 8 -1.33 13.48 18.95
C PRO A 8 -2.48 12.52 18.65
N ARG A 9 -2.59 12.08 17.39
CA ARG A 9 -3.48 10.98 16.98
C ARG A 9 -3.01 9.65 17.57
N THR A 10 -3.91 8.70 17.73
CA THR A 10 -3.61 7.39 18.33
C THR A 10 -3.38 6.33 17.25
N LEU A 11 -2.56 5.32 17.54
CA LEU A 11 -2.29 4.23 16.59
C LEU A 11 -3.52 3.35 16.34
N ASP A 12 -4.48 3.32 17.28
CA ASP A 12 -5.73 2.55 17.17
C ASP A 12 -6.65 3.04 16.04
N GLU A 13 -6.38 4.23 15.46
CA GLU A 13 -7.04 4.71 14.25
C GLU A 13 -6.67 3.91 12.99
N ILE A 14 -5.54 3.20 13.02
CA ILE A 14 -5.01 2.46 11.87
C ILE A 14 -5.56 1.03 11.88
N ALA A 15 -6.52 0.76 11.00
CA ALA A 15 -7.09 -0.59 10.85
C ALA A 15 -6.20 -1.52 10.04
N CYS A 16 -5.47 -0.99 9.06
CA CYS A 16 -4.56 -1.75 8.21
C CYS A 16 -3.53 -0.83 7.52
N TYR A 17 -2.70 -1.41 6.66
CA TYR A 17 -1.89 -0.65 5.71
C TYR A 17 -2.08 -1.20 4.30
N HIS A 18 -1.98 -0.30 3.32
CA HIS A 18 -1.90 -0.65 1.91
C HIS A 18 -0.56 -0.24 1.34
N ALA A 19 0.06 -1.14 0.57
CA ALA A 19 1.16 -0.83 -0.32
C ALA A 19 0.68 -0.90 -1.78
N HIS A 20 0.95 0.13 -2.58
CA HIS A 20 0.64 0.17 -4.01
C HIS A 20 1.95 0.14 -4.79
N VAL A 21 2.20 -0.94 -5.51
CA VAL A 21 3.43 -1.17 -6.27
C VAL A 21 3.21 -0.76 -7.72
N TYR A 22 3.94 0.27 -8.17
CA TYR A 22 3.78 0.83 -9.51
C TYR A 22 4.81 0.29 -10.51
N PHE A 23 4.41 0.18 -11.77
CA PHE A 23 5.26 -0.18 -12.91
C PHE A 23 4.84 0.61 -14.16
N ASP A 24 5.74 0.80 -15.12
CA ASP A 24 5.51 1.67 -16.29
C ASP A 24 5.72 0.97 -17.63
N ASP A 25 6.73 0.11 -17.70
CA ASP A 25 7.17 -0.57 -18.92
C ASP A 25 7.27 -2.08 -18.71
N THR A 26 7.57 -2.83 -19.77
CA THR A 26 7.66 -4.30 -19.70
C THR A 26 8.66 -4.77 -18.64
N ALA A 27 9.80 -4.10 -18.49
CA ALA A 27 10.85 -4.52 -17.56
C ALA A 27 10.43 -4.33 -16.09
N THR A 28 9.85 -3.17 -15.78
CA THR A 28 9.31 -2.87 -14.44
C THR A 28 8.05 -3.69 -14.14
N ARG A 29 7.24 -4.00 -15.15
CA ARG A 29 6.08 -4.90 -15.06
C ARG A 29 6.48 -6.31 -14.62
N ASP A 30 7.48 -6.90 -15.28
CA ASP A 30 7.99 -8.23 -14.94
C ASP A 30 8.63 -8.25 -13.55
N THR A 31 9.31 -7.17 -13.19
CA THR A 31 9.88 -6.97 -11.85
C THR A 31 8.79 -6.90 -10.79
N ALA A 32 7.72 -6.15 -11.04
CA ALA A 32 6.57 -6.03 -10.15
C ALA A 32 5.82 -7.37 -9.99
N ALA A 33 5.73 -8.18 -11.06
CA ALA A 33 5.14 -9.52 -11.02
C ALA A 33 5.95 -10.48 -10.13
N ARG A 34 7.28 -10.52 -10.29
CA ARG A 34 8.16 -11.31 -9.42
C ARG A 34 8.08 -10.87 -7.96
N LEU A 35 8.08 -9.56 -7.71
CA LEU A 35 7.91 -9.03 -6.36
C LEU A 35 6.57 -9.46 -5.74
N ARG A 36 5.48 -9.45 -6.53
CA ARG A 36 4.15 -9.87 -6.10
C ARG A 36 4.11 -11.34 -5.66
N GLU A 37 4.76 -12.22 -6.42
CA GLU A 37 4.90 -13.64 -6.07
C GLU A 37 5.72 -13.81 -4.81
N GLN A 38 6.87 -13.14 -4.71
CA GLN A 38 7.73 -13.20 -3.52
C GLN A 38 7.04 -12.71 -2.25
N ILE A 39 6.15 -11.71 -2.36
CA ILE A 39 5.29 -11.26 -1.25
C ILE A 39 4.30 -12.36 -0.87
N ALA A 40 3.63 -12.98 -1.86
CA ALA A 40 2.65 -14.04 -1.63
C ALA A 40 3.24 -15.25 -0.90
N ASP A 41 4.49 -15.58 -1.22
CA ASP A 41 5.22 -16.70 -0.62
C ASP A 41 5.67 -16.41 0.82
N ARG A 42 5.70 -15.14 1.26
CA ARG A 42 6.33 -14.73 2.53
C ARG A 42 5.39 -14.16 3.57
N PHE A 43 4.32 -13.50 3.14
CA PHE A 43 3.48 -12.70 4.04
C PHE A 43 2.00 -13.03 3.86
N ALA A 44 1.29 -13.17 4.98
CA ALA A 44 -0.15 -13.40 4.99
C ALA A 44 -0.87 -12.08 4.70
N VAL A 45 -0.99 -11.75 3.42
CA VAL A 45 -1.54 -10.49 2.91
C VAL A 45 -2.70 -10.73 1.95
N ARG A 46 -3.46 -9.67 1.66
CA ARG A 46 -4.39 -9.65 0.53
C ARG A 46 -3.75 -8.95 -0.66
N LEU A 47 -3.52 -9.70 -1.73
CA LEU A 47 -3.11 -9.15 -3.02
C LEU A 47 -4.34 -8.70 -3.81
N GLY A 48 -4.35 -7.42 -4.18
CA GLY A 48 -5.35 -6.82 -5.05
C GLY A 48 -5.26 -7.29 -6.50
N ARG A 49 -6.17 -6.77 -7.32
CA ARG A 49 -6.16 -6.98 -8.77
C ARG A 49 -4.93 -6.31 -9.37
N TRP A 50 -4.47 -6.88 -10.49
CA TRP A 50 -3.45 -6.27 -11.33
C TRP A 50 -4.10 -5.21 -12.23
N HIS A 51 -3.67 -3.96 -12.11
CA HIS A 51 -4.19 -2.86 -12.91
C HIS A 51 -3.14 -2.45 -13.96
N GLU A 52 -3.43 -2.73 -15.22
CA GLU A 52 -2.59 -2.31 -16.37
C GLU A 52 -2.79 -0.82 -16.74
N VAL A 53 -3.68 -0.12 -16.04
CA VAL A 53 -4.03 1.30 -16.28
C VAL A 53 -4.26 2.03 -14.95
N ALA A 54 -4.25 3.36 -15.00
CA ALA A 54 -4.63 4.23 -13.88
C ALA A 54 -6.04 3.88 -13.33
N VAL A 55 -6.19 3.90 -12.01
CA VAL A 55 -7.46 3.59 -11.32
C VAL A 55 -7.56 4.39 -10.03
N GLY A 56 -8.74 4.99 -9.75
CA GLY A 56 -8.95 5.79 -8.55
C GLY A 56 -7.96 6.94 -8.44
N PRO A 57 -7.21 7.09 -7.32
CA PRO A 57 -6.19 8.14 -7.16
C PRO A 57 -4.86 7.83 -7.88
N HIS A 58 -4.68 6.60 -8.36
CA HIS A 58 -3.40 6.11 -8.89
C HIS A 58 -3.26 6.44 -10.37
N VAL A 59 -2.23 7.21 -10.72
CA VAL A 59 -2.00 7.74 -12.08
C VAL A 59 -1.22 6.81 -13.01
N ALA A 60 -0.87 5.60 -12.55
CA ALA A 60 -0.04 4.65 -13.28
C ALA A 60 -0.51 3.20 -13.01
N PRO A 61 -0.13 2.24 -13.87
CA PRO A 61 -0.34 0.82 -13.61
C PRO A 61 0.24 0.39 -12.27
N MET A 62 -0.51 -0.42 -11.53
CA MET A 62 -0.14 -0.85 -10.19
C MET A 62 -0.89 -2.10 -9.74
N TYR A 63 -0.45 -2.67 -8.61
CA TYR A 63 -1.31 -3.53 -7.80
C TYR A 63 -1.21 -3.15 -6.32
N GLN A 64 -2.28 -3.46 -5.58
CA GLN A 64 -2.36 -3.25 -4.14
C GLN A 64 -1.94 -4.50 -3.37
N VAL A 65 -1.29 -4.28 -2.23
CA VAL A 65 -1.05 -5.26 -1.16
C VAL A 65 -1.66 -4.69 0.11
N ALA A 66 -2.71 -5.32 0.64
CA ALA A 66 -3.29 -4.95 1.93
C ALA A 66 -2.82 -5.91 3.03
N PHE A 67 -2.44 -5.36 4.19
CA PHE A 67 -1.86 -6.14 5.28
C PHE A 67 -2.17 -5.55 6.66
N GLY A 68 -2.18 -6.42 7.68
CA GLY A 68 -2.42 -6.04 9.07
C GLY A 68 -1.29 -5.19 9.65
N THR A 69 -1.59 -4.46 10.73
CA THR A 69 -0.63 -3.58 11.41
C THR A 69 0.56 -4.35 12.01
N ASP A 70 0.33 -5.60 12.39
CA ASP A 70 1.33 -6.55 12.90
C ASP A 70 2.42 -6.89 11.87
N LEU A 71 2.09 -6.89 10.58
CA LEU A 71 3.04 -7.19 9.50
C LEU A 71 3.92 -6.00 9.10
N PHE A 72 3.62 -4.79 9.56
CA PHE A 72 4.31 -3.58 9.09
C PHE A 72 5.83 -3.64 9.30
N ALA A 73 6.27 -4.05 10.50
CA ALA A 73 7.69 -4.14 10.85
C ALA A 73 8.44 -5.27 10.12
N ALA A 74 7.74 -6.18 9.44
CA ALA A 74 8.34 -7.25 8.64
C ALA A 74 8.30 -6.92 7.14
N LEU A 75 7.10 -6.62 6.61
CA LEU A 75 6.89 -6.43 5.18
C LEU A 75 7.51 -5.13 4.67
N VAL A 76 7.38 -4.02 5.40
CA VAL A 76 7.89 -2.72 4.91
C VAL A 76 9.42 -2.71 4.83
N PRO A 77 10.18 -3.13 5.86
CA PRO A 77 11.65 -3.26 5.73
C PRO A 77 12.06 -4.24 4.64
N TRP A 78 11.33 -5.34 4.46
CA TRP A 78 11.61 -6.27 3.37
C TRP A 78 11.43 -5.62 1.99
N LEU A 79 10.37 -4.83 1.80
CA LEU A 79 10.19 -4.04 0.57
C LEU A 79 11.33 -3.01 0.39
N MET A 80 11.80 -2.36 1.46
CA MET A 80 12.92 -1.41 1.36
C MET A 80 14.16 -2.06 0.76
N LEU A 81 14.42 -3.33 1.07
CA LEU A 81 15.58 -4.07 0.56
C LEU A 81 15.31 -4.72 -0.82
N ASN A 82 14.06 -5.04 -1.13
CA ASN A 82 13.70 -5.90 -2.28
C ASN A 82 12.84 -5.20 -3.35
N HIS A 83 12.58 -3.89 -3.26
CA HIS A 83 11.73 -3.20 -4.24
C HIS A 83 12.33 -3.12 -5.66
N GLN A 84 13.62 -3.42 -5.83
CA GLN A 84 14.28 -3.51 -7.15
C GLN A 84 14.05 -2.28 -8.05
N GLY A 85 14.04 -1.08 -7.45
CA GLY A 85 13.84 0.18 -8.17
C GLY A 85 12.37 0.55 -8.43
N LEU A 86 11.41 -0.31 -8.08
CA LEU A 86 9.98 0.01 -8.17
C LEU A 86 9.60 1.14 -7.21
N SER A 87 8.59 1.91 -7.58
CA SER A 87 7.97 2.93 -6.74
C SER A 87 6.83 2.30 -5.95
N ILE A 88 6.80 2.49 -4.63
CA ILE A 88 5.78 1.90 -3.76
C ILE A 88 5.22 2.98 -2.82
N LEU A 89 3.92 3.27 -2.94
CA LEU A 89 3.19 4.09 -1.98
C LEU A 89 2.75 3.19 -0.83
N ILE A 90 3.00 3.60 0.41
CA ILE A 90 2.50 2.90 1.60
C ILE A 90 1.71 3.89 2.43
N HIS A 91 0.46 3.56 2.77
CA HIS A 91 -0.39 4.41 3.60
C HIS A 91 -1.18 3.59 4.63
N PRO A 92 -1.55 4.18 5.79
CA PRO A 92 -2.48 3.57 6.73
C PRO A 92 -3.90 3.53 6.14
N GLY A 93 -4.73 2.62 6.63
CA GLY A 93 -6.18 2.63 6.44
C GLY A 93 -6.85 3.20 7.69
N THR A 94 -7.24 4.47 7.65
CA THR A 94 -8.06 5.12 8.67
C THR A 94 -9.41 5.51 8.08
N THR A 95 -10.25 6.22 8.84
CA THR A 95 -11.51 6.79 8.32
C THR A 95 -11.30 8.02 7.42
N ASN A 96 -10.05 8.40 7.08
CA ASN A 96 -9.73 9.61 6.31
C ASN A 96 -8.94 9.29 5.02
N PRO A 97 -9.52 8.60 4.02
CA PRO A 97 -8.75 8.04 2.90
C PRO A 97 -7.93 9.08 2.12
N ARG A 98 -8.49 10.26 1.85
CA ARG A 98 -7.73 11.34 1.18
C ARG A 98 -6.52 11.77 2.00
N ARG A 99 -6.65 11.89 3.33
CA ARG A 99 -5.53 12.25 4.21
C ARG A 99 -4.50 11.12 4.26
N ASP A 100 -4.96 9.88 4.40
CA ASP A 100 -4.13 8.69 4.44
C ASP A 100 -3.18 8.63 3.23
N HIS A 101 -3.72 8.86 2.02
CA HIS A 101 -2.94 8.82 0.79
C HIS A 101 -2.01 10.02 0.61
N MET A 102 -2.47 11.23 0.97
CA MET A 102 -1.80 12.48 0.60
C MET A 102 -0.86 13.02 1.68
N ARG A 103 -1.05 12.66 2.95
CA ARG A 103 -0.36 13.26 4.09
C ARG A 103 0.24 12.22 5.04
N ASP A 104 -0.50 11.16 5.32
CA ASP A 104 -0.07 10.14 6.30
C ASP A 104 0.62 8.94 5.62
N SER A 105 1.00 9.09 4.34
CA SER A 105 1.68 8.08 3.55
C SER A 105 3.19 8.25 3.54
N MET A 106 3.88 7.21 3.11
CA MET A 106 5.31 7.22 2.79
C MET A 106 5.57 6.53 1.45
N TRP A 107 6.77 6.72 0.95
CA TRP A 107 7.21 6.13 -0.32
C TRP A 107 8.50 5.35 -0.16
N ILE A 108 8.55 4.17 -0.78
CA ILE A 108 9.80 3.49 -1.12
C ILE A 108 10.10 3.78 -2.59
N GLY A 109 11.33 4.17 -2.89
CA GLY A 109 11.71 4.63 -4.22
C GLY A 109 11.17 6.03 -4.54
N ARG A 110 10.88 6.30 -5.81
CA ARG A 110 10.47 7.63 -6.28
C ARG A 110 8.98 7.88 -6.04
N PRO A 111 8.58 8.97 -5.35
CA PRO A 111 7.16 9.33 -5.21
C PRO A 111 6.48 9.60 -6.56
N ARG A 112 5.18 9.30 -6.64
CA ARG A 112 4.31 9.65 -7.77
C ARG A 112 3.21 10.61 -7.36
N ALA A 113 2.77 11.42 -8.31
CA ALA A 113 1.56 12.23 -8.14
C ALA A 113 0.33 11.32 -7.95
N LEU A 114 -0.61 11.77 -7.13
CA LEU A 114 -1.91 11.12 -6.92
C LEU A 114 -3.03 12.11 -7.20
N LEU A 115 -4.18 11.60 -7.64
CA LEU A 115 -5.38 12.40 -7.88
C LEU A 115 -6.21 12.49 -6.60
N SER A 116 -5.91 13.49 -5.76
CA SER A 116 -6.55 13.65 -4.45
C SER A 116 -8.08 13.79 -4.54
N ASP A 117 -8.60 14.40 -5.60
CA ASP A 117 -10.01 14.61 -5.89
C ASP A 117 -10.80 13.31 -6.10
N ARG A 118 -10.10 12.19 -6.37
CA ARG A 118 -10.68 10.86 -6.53
C ARG A 118 -10.85 10.09 -5.22
N LEU A 119 -10.48 10.69 -4.08
CA LEU A 119 -10.62 10.08 -2.76
C LEU A 119 -11.68 10.80 -1.92
N PRO A 120 -12.55 10.08 -1.19
CA PRO A 120 -13.41 10.72 -0.19
C PRO A 120 -12.54 11.34 0.91
N GLU A 121 -13.01 12.47 1.48
CA GLU A 121 -12.33 13.07 2.63
C GLU A 121 -12.44 12.18 3.87
N GLN A 122 -13.62 11.59 4.08
CA GLN A 122 -13.92 10.74 5.23
C GLN A 122 -14.84 9.58 4.83
N THR A 123 -14.73 8.46 5.54
CA THR A 123 -15.62 7.29 5.48
C THR A 123 -16.16 6.96 6.88
N SER A 124 -17.26 6.22 6.95
CA SER A 124 -17.85 5.80 8.24
C SER A 124 -17.00 4.75 8.96
N GLU A 125 -16.30 3.92 8.20
CA GLU A 125 -15.41 2.87 8.67
C GLU A 125 -14.09 2.93 7.88
N PRO A 126 -12.97 2.55 8.50
CA PRO A 126 -11.70 2.46 7.80
C PRO A 126 -11.72 1.29 6.80
N ASP A 127 -10.93 1.42 5.72
CA ASP A 127 -10.69 0.29 4.82
C ASP A 127 -9.99 -0.83 5.60
N GLY A 128 -10.55 -2.04 5.55
CA GLY A 128 -9.96 -3.24 6.14
C GLY A 128 -9.03 -3.97 5.19
N VAL A 129 -8.22 -4.90 5.73
CA VAL A 129 -7.35 -5.78 4.92
C VAL A 129 -8.16 -6.61 3.91
N GLY A 130 -9.40 -6.97 4.25
CA GLY A 130 -10.21 -7.93 3.50
C GLY A 130 -9.73 -9.37 3.70
N GLU A 131 -10.31 -10.32 2.93
CA GLU A 131 -9.92 -11.72 3.03
C GLU A 131 -8.48 -11.94 2.51
N ILE A 132 -7.63 -12.50 3.37
CA ILE A 132 -6.26 -12.90 3.02
C ILE A 132 -6.31 -13.97 1.92
N ASN A 133 -5.59 -13.74 0.83
CA ASN A 133 -5.60 -14.61 -0.35
C ASN A 133 -4.20 -15.16 -0.71
N THR A 134 -3.27 -15.08 0.23
CA THR A 134 -1.91 -15.63 0.13
C THR A 134 -1.71 -16.72 1.17
N ARG A 135 -0.75 -17.60 0.94
CA ARG A 135 -0.40 -18.70 1.84
C ARG A 135 1.12 -18.77 1.94
N PRO A 136 1.72 -18.09 2.93
CA PRO A 136 3.17 -18.05 3.08
C PRO A 136 3.75 -19.46 3.21
N ASP A 137 4.86 -19.71 2.52
CA ASP A 137 5.68 -20.89 2.74
C ASP A 137 6.57 -20.66 3.95
N ALA A 138 6.51 -21.58 4.92
CA ALA A 138 7.34 -21.55 6.11
C ALA A 138 8.86 -21.53 5.82
N LYS A 139 9.28 -21.89 4.60
CA LYS A 139 10.69 -21.88 4.18
C LYS A 139 11.14 -20.59 3.50
N ALA A 140 10.22 -19.68 3.17
CA ALA A 140 10.52 -18.47 2.40
C ALA A 140 10.83 -17.23 3.28
N MET A 141 10.58 -17.34 4.60
CA MET A 141 10.89 -16.31 5.61
C MET A 141 12.35 -16.32 6.03
#